data_AF-A0A518CX55-F1
#
_entry.id   AF-A0A518CX55-F1
#
_cell.length_a   1.000
_cell.length_b   1.000
_cell.length_c   1.000
_cell.angle_alpha   90.00
_cell.angle_beta   90.00
_cell.angle_gamma   90.00
#
_symmetry.space_group_name_H-M   'P 1'
#
loop_
_entity.id
_entity.type
_entity.pdbx_description
1 polymer ?
#
loop_
_entity_poly.entity_id
_entity_poly.type
_entity_poly.pdbx_seq_one_letter_code
_entity_poly.pdbx_strand_id
1 'polypeptide(L)' 'MDHSPLHSIEIVTPDVDGTRALYTDSFGAAFAEPDPLLGGAVVAELPSGSRIGIRVPMHEQESPVVRMDVRVAELT' A
#
# COMPACT_ATOMS: atom_id res chain seq x y z
N MET A 1 -8.41 -12.45 -21.46
CA MET A 1 -7.47 -12.85 -20.41
C MET A 1 -8.11 -12.44 -19.10
N ASP A 2 -8.32 -13.39 -18.19
CA ASP A 2 -8.74 -13.08 -16.83
C ASP A 2 -7.49 -12.59 -16.10
N HIS A 3 -7.40 -11.28 -15.88
CA HIS A 3 -6.27 -10.70 -15.16
C HIS A 3 -6.53 -10.90 -13.67
N SER A 4 -5.60 -11.54 -12.94
CA SER A 4 -5.65 -11.53 -11.47
C SER A 4 -5.71 -10.09 -10.97
N PRO A 5 -6.82 -9.65 -10.38
CA PRO A 5 -6.96 -8.27 -9.97
C PRO A 5 -5.98 -7.97 -8.83
N LEU A 6 -5.31 -6.84 -8.93
CA LEU A 6 -4.47 -6.31 -7.86
C LEU A 6 -5.32 -6.15 -6.60
N HIS A 7 -4.95 -6.85 -5.53
CA HIS A 7 -5.69 -6.77 -4.26
C HIS A 7 -5.17 -5.60 -3.43
N SER A 8 -3.86 -5.56 -3.19
CA SER A 8 -3.21 -4.50 -2.44
C SER A 8 -1.80 -4.18 -2.92
N ILE A 9 -1.36 -2.95 -2.64
CA ILE A 9 0.04 -2.52 -2.71
C ILE A 9 0.46 -2.04 -1.32
N GLU A 10 1.62 -2.48 -0.86
CA GLU A 10 2.30 -1.88 0.31
C GLU A 10 3.56 -1.14 -0.17
N ILE A 11 3.71 0.11 0.25
CA ILE A 11 4.91 0.91 0.02
C ILE A 11 5.60 1.13 1.36
N VAL A 12 6.81 0.59 1.49
CA VAL A 12 7.71 0.84 2.62
C VAL A 12 8.71 1.92 2.19
N THR A 13 8.66 3.07 2.84
CA THR A 13 9.42 4.27 2.45
C THR A 13 9.74 5.14 3.66
N PRO A 14 10.93 5.78 3.74
CA PRO A 14 11.22 6.75 4.79
C PRO A 14 10.39 8.04 4.65
N ASP A 15 9.82 8.32 3.47
CA ASP A 15 9.01 9.50 3.20
C ASP A 15 7.51 9.12 3.04
N VAL A 16 6.87 8.82 4.17
CA VAL A 16 5.45 8.45 4.19
C VAL A 16 4.57 9.62 3.76
N ASP A 17 4.84 10.83 4.27
CA ASP A 17 4.00 12.00 3.99
C ASP A 17 4.09 12.45 2.53
N GLY A 18 5.29 12.45 1.94
CA GLY A 18 5.47 12.76 0.53
C GLY A 18 4.81 11.71 -0.37
N THR A 19 4.94 10.43 -0.02
CA THR A 19 4.28 9.34 -0.77
C THR A 19 2.76 9.42 -0.64
N ARG A 20 2.25 9.70 0.57
CA ARG A 20 0.82 9.92 0.84
C ARG A 20 0.29 11.07 -0.02
N ALA A 21 0.96 12.21 -0.02
CA ALA A 21 0.57 13.37 -0.82
C ALA A 21 0.54 13.06 -2.32
N LEU A 22 1.57 12.37 -2.85
CA LEU A 22 1.61 11.94 -4.24
C LEU A 22 0.38 11.10 -4.62
N TYR A 23 0.01 10.12 -3.78
CA TYR A 23 -1.13 9.25 -4.06
C TYR A 23 -2.48 9.93 -3.87
N THR A 24 -2.59 10.86 -2.91
CA THR A 24 -3.78 11.70 -2.76
C THR A 24 -3.96 12.60 -3.98
N ASP A 25 -2.93 13.31 -4.41
CA ASP A 25 -3.01 14.30 -5.50
C ASP A 25 -3.16 13.65 -6.88
N SER A 26 -2.46 12.53 -7.12
CA SER A 26 -2.42 11.90 -8.45
C SER A 26 -3.56 10.90 -8.67
N PHE A 27 -4.02 10.24 -7.60
CA PHE A 27 -4.98 9.12 -7.69
C PHE A 27 -6.22 9.29 -6.82
N GLY A 28 -6.36 10.41 -6.10
CA GLY A 28 -7.51 10.67 -5.25
C GLY A 28 -7.57 9.78 -4.00
N ALA A 29 -6.44 9.22 -3.57
CA ALA A 29 -6.39 8.33 -2.42
C ALA A 29 -6.72 9.08 -1.11
N ALA A 30 -7.72 8.58 -0.38
CA ALA A 30 -8.12 9.10 0.92
C ALA A 30 -7.58 8.21 2.04
N PHE A 31 -6.45 8.62 2.63
CA PHE A 31 -5.77 7.84 3.67
C PHE A 31 -6.39 8.06 5.05
N ALA A 32 -6.68 6.96 5.74
CA ALA A 32 -7.10 6.92 7.14
C ALA A 32 -5.92 7.16 8.11
N GLU A 33 -6.22 7.13 9.41
CA GLU A 33 -5.20 7.12 10.46
C GLU A 33 -4.31 5.87 10.37
N PRO A 34 -3.04 5.95 10.84
CA PRO A 34 -2.13 4.80 10.86
C PRO A 34 -2.72 3.61 11.62
N ASP A 35 -2.64 2.41 11.04
CA ASP A 35 -3.09 1.16 11.67
C ASP A 35 -1.91 0.44 12.36
N PRO A 36 -1.88 0.34 13.70
CA PRO A 36 -0.81 -0.35 14.43
C PRO A 36 -0.67 -1.84 14.07
N LEU A 37 -1.76 -2.50 13.67
CA LEU A 37 -1.75 -3.91 13.28
C LEU A 37 -1.08 -4.12 11.90
N LEU A 38 -0.94 -3.05 11.13
CA LEU A 38 -0.26 -3.03 9.83
C LEU A 38 1.10 -2.33 9.92
N GLY A 39 1.75 -2.37 11.09
CA GLY A 39 3.05 -1.73 11.28
C GLY A 39 3.00 -0.20 11.27
N GLY A 40 1.86 0.39 11.60
CA GLY A 40 1.65 1.83 11.52
C GLY A 40 1.42 2.33 10.10
N ALA A 41 0.98 1.48 9.17
CA ALA A 41 0.67 1.90 7.82
C ALA A 41 -0.54 2.83 7.79
N VAL A 42 -0.43 3.92 7.03
CA VAL A 42 -1.61 4.67 6.57
C VAL A 42 -2.18 3.94 5.37
N VAL A 43 -3.50 3.75 5.36
CA VAL A 43 -4.18 2.93 4.35
C VAL A 43 -5.25 3.76 3.64
N ALA A 44 -5.36 3.57 2.32
CA ALA A 44 -6.43 4.11 1.50
C ALA A 44 -7.01 3.03 0.59
N GLU A 45 -8.29 3.16 0.26
CA GLU A 45 -8.88 2.48 -0.89
C GLU A 45 -8.78 3.38 -2.11
N LEU A 46 -8.29 2.82 -3.21
CA LEU A 46 -8.23 3.51 -4.49
C LEU A 46 -9.57 3.38 -5.21
N PRO A 47 -9.91 4.30 -6.14
CA PRO A 47 -11.14 4.21 -6.92
C PRO A 47 -11.32 2.90 -7.70
N SER A 48 -10.22 2.17 -7.97
CA SER A 48 -10.25 0.85 -8.60
C SER A 48 -10.75 -0.28 -7.68
N GLY A 49 -10.93 -0.02 -6.38
CA GLY A 49 -11.24 -1.03 -5.36
C GLY A 49 -10.03 -1.76 -4.79
N SER A 50 -8.82 -1.47 -5.29
CA SER A 50 -7.57 -1.97 -4.71
C SER A 50 -7.17 -1.14 -3.49
N ARG A 51 -6.46 -1.74 -2.54
CA ARG A 51 -5.97 -1.07 -1.33
C ARG A 51 -4.51 -0.64 -1.48
N ILE A 52 -4.15 0.50 -0.93
CA ILE A 52 -2.75 0.93 -0.78
C ILE A 52 -2.43 1.17 0.70
N GLY A 53 -1.32 0.60 1.17
CA GLY A 53 -0.73 0.88 2.48
C GLY A 53 0.62 1.56 2.32
N ILE A 54 0.90 2.58 3.12
CA ILE A 54 2.21 3.26 3.14
C ILE A 54 2.71 3.30 4.57
N ARG A 55 3.95 2.87 4.80
CA ARG A 55 4.60 2.93 6.13
C ARG A 55 6.10 3.17 6.04
N VAL A 56 6.67 3.56 7.17
CA VAL A 56 8.13 3.54 7.35
C VAL A 56 8.65 2.11 7.46
N PRO A 57 9.95 1.88 7.18
CA PRO A 57 10.63 0.65 7.58
C PRO A 57 10.45 0.36 9.08
N MET A 58 10.17 -0.88 9.44
CA MET A 58 9.96 -1.33 10.83
C MET A 58 11.26 -1.43 11.63
N HIS A 59 12.40 -1.56 10.95
CA HIS A 59 13.72 -1.63 11.57
C HIS A 59 14.80 -1.12 10.59
N GLU A 60 15.98 -0.76 11.11
CA GLU A 60 17.07 -0.14 10.36
C GLU A 60 17.54 -0.96 9.14
N GLN A 61 17.41 -2.28 9.20
CA GLN A 61 17.81 -3.18 8.11
C GLN A 61 16.70 -3.41 7.06
N GLU A 62 15.47 -2.94 7.27
CA GLU A 62 14.41 -3.07 6.26
C GLU A 62 14.64 -2.00 5.20
N SER A 63 14.92 -2.45 3.98
CA SER A 63 15.11 -1.54 2.85
C SER A 63 13.75 -1.03 2.33
N PRO A 64 13.69 0.20 1.80
CA PRO A 64 12.50 0.68 1.09
C PRO A 64 12.10 -0.28 -0.03
N VAL A 65 10.81 -0.58 -0.15
CA VAL A 65 10.30 -1.59 -1.09
C VAL A 65 8.83 -1.34 -1.43
N VAL A 66 8.44 -1.75 -2.63
CA VAL A 66 7.03 -1.86 -3.03
C VAL A 66 6.67 -3.34 -3.11
N ARG A 67 5.65 -3.75 -2.35
CA ARG A 67 5.11 -5.12 -2.35
C ARG A 67 3.72 -5.11 -2.96
N MET A 68 3.40 -6.12 -3.74
CA MET A 68 2.10 -6.26 -4.40
C MET A 68 1.50 -7.60 -4.02
N ASP A 69 0.27 -7.56 -3.51
CA ASP A 69 -0.50 -8.76 -3.27
C ASP A 69 -1.53 -8.92 -4.38
N VAL A 70 -1.47 -10.04 -5.07
CA VAL A 70 -2.39 -10.40 -6.16
C VAL A 70 -3.31 -11.51 -5.68
N ARG A 71 -4.60 -11.38 -6.02
CA ARG A 71 -5.56 -12.46 -5.76
C ARG A 71 -5.45 -13.49 -6.89
N VAL A 72 -5.11 -14.72 -6.55
CA VAL A 72 -5.08 -15.86 -7.47
C VAL A 72 -6.24 -16.81 -7.17
N ALA A 73 -6.82 -17.42 -8.20
CA ALA A 73 -7.98 -18.29 -8.06
C ALA A 73 -7.63 -19.59 -7.31
N GLU A 74 -6.45 -20.15 -7.57
CA GLU A 74 -5.94 -21.38 -6.98
C GLU A 74 -4.43 -21.23 -6.73
N LEU A 75 -3.95 -21.80 -5.63
CA LEU A 75 -2.55 -21.80 -5.17
C LEU A 75 -2.17 -23.26 -4.98
N THR A 76 -2.06 -23.99 -6.08
CA THR A 76 -1.97 -25.46 -6.07
C THR A 76 -0.85 -25.94 -6.98
#